data_AF-A0AAD4BPJ6-F1
#
_entry.id   AF-A0AAD4BPJ6-F1
#
_cell.length_a   1.000
_cell.length_b   1.000
_cell.length_c   1.000
_cell.angle_alpha   90.00
_cell.angle_beta   90.00
_cell.angle_gamma   90.00
#
_symmetry.space_group_name_H-M   'P 1'
#
loop_
_entity.id
_entity.type
_entity.pdbx_description
1 polymer ?
#
loop_
_entity_poly.entity_id
_entity_poly.type
_entity_poly.pdbx_seq_one_letter_code
_entity_poly.pdbx_strand_id
1 'polypeptide(L)'
;MQLIVPTVRRPLDPSQELWRRLILLRKSLMVVQYNKTGGLVYVSDYQGSMTLLTDPQILTHLDVGDGLSLFGDGNVEKGVELFEEQHSCSTNKYCGWPGFNMAEFGSEGESDL
;
A
#
# COMPACT_ATOMS: atom_id res chain seq x y z
N MET A 1 -6.38 -1.65 -45.73
CA MET A 1 -5.63 -0.44 -45.36
C MET A 1 -5.90 -0.17 -43.88
N GLN A 2 -4.99 -0.57 -43.00
CA GLN A 2 -5.13 -0.37 -41.55
C GLN A 2 -4.53 0.98 -41.18
N LEU A 3 -5.34 1.87 -40.61
CA LEU A 3 -4.88 3.13 -40.06
C LEU A 3 -4.14 2.85 -38.75
N ILE A 4 -2.82 2.94 -38.77
CA ILE A 4 -2.01 3.05 -37.57
C ILE A 4 -2.26 4.45 -37.00
N VAL A 5 -3.04 4.55 -35.93
CA VAL A 5 -3.13 5.78 -35.15
C VAL A 5 -1.91 5.79 -34.23
N PRO A 6 -0.93 6.70 -34.42
CA PRO A 6 0.19 6.77 -33.50
C PRO A 6 -0.38 7.16 -32.14
N THR A 7 -0.15 6.32 -31.13
CA THR A 7 -0.45 6.65 -29.73
C THR A 7 0.51 7.76 -29.31
N VAL A 8 0.16 9.00 -29.63
CA VAL A 8 0.83 10.17 -29.08
C VAL A 8 0.58 10.11 -27.58
N ARG A 9 1.57 9.68 -26.81
CA ARG A 9 1.55 9.85 -25.35
C ARG A 9 1.55 11.35 -25.10
N ARG A 10 0.36 11.93 -24.91
CA ARG A 10 0.24 13.30 -24.46
C ARG A 10 0.97 13.41 -23.12
N PRO A 11 1.84 14.42 -22.93
CA PRO A 11 2.40 14.69 -21.62
C PRO A 11 1.26 14.81 -20.61
N LEU A 12 1.37 14.08 -19.50
CA LEU A 12 0.42 14.23 -18.40
C LEU A 12 0.51 15.68 -17.89
N ASP A 13 -0.65 16.28 -17.65
CA ASP A 13 -0.76 17.56 -16.95
C ASP A 13 0.06 17.47 -15.64
N PRO A 14 0.92 18.46 -15.31
CA PRO A 14 1.64 18.52 -14.04
C PRO A 14 0.77 18.25 -12.79
N SER A 15 -0.51 18.63 -12.83
CA SER A 15 -1.46 18.33 -11.76
C SER A 15 -1.69 16.82 -11.60
N GLN A 16 -1.82 16.09 -12.71
CA GLN A 16 -2.03 14.63 -12.75
C GLN A 16 -0.79 13.85 -12.28
N GLU A 17 0.40 14.34 -12.62
CA GLU A 17 1.66 13.73 -12.15
C GLU A 17 1.80 13.83 -10.63
N LEU A 18 1.41 14.97 -10.04
CA LEU A 18 1.46 15.15 -8.59
C LEU A 18 0.49 14.20 -7.87
N TRP A 19 -0.75 14.10 -8.36
CA TRP A 19 -1.73 13.16 -7.81
C TRP A 19 -1.27 11.71 -7.92
N ARG A 20 -0.67 11.33 -9.05
CA ARG A 20 -0.09 9.99 -9.25
C ARG A 20 1.01 9.72 -8.22
N ARG A 21 1.89 10.68 -7.94
CA ARG A 21 2.94 10.54 -6.92
C ARG A 21 2.37 10.40 -5.52
N LEU A 22 1.36 11.18 -5.16
CA LEU A 22 0.69 11.10 -3.86
C LEU A 22 0.01 9.74 -3.66
N ILE A 23 -0.67 9.21 -4.68
CA ILE A 23 -1.27 7.86 -4.64
C ILE A 23 -0.21 6.80 -4.38
N LEU A 24 0.90 6.84 -5.12
CA LEU A 24 1.99 5.88 -4.96
C LEU A 24 2.66 5.99 -3.59
N LEU A 25 2.87 7.22 -3.09
CA LEU A 25 3.43 7.45 -1.75
C LEU A 25 2.49 6.92 -0.65
N ARG A 26 1.19 7.19 -0.75
CA ARG A 26 0.18 6.68 0.20
C ARG A 26 0.15 5.15 0.21
N LYS A 27 0.24 4.51 -0.96
CA LYS A 27 0.34 3.05 -1.06
C LYS A 27 1.59 2.50 -0.36
N SER A 28 2.75 3.16 -0.48
CA SER A 28 3.95 2.72 0.24
C SER A 28 3.84 2.88 1.76
N LEU A 29 3.05 3.83 2.27
CA LEU A 29 2.84 3.96 3.72
C LEU A 29 2.16 2.72 4.31
N MET A 30 1.24 2.08 3.57
CA MET A 30 0.61 0.83 3.98
C MET A 30 1.66 -0.26 4.23
N VAL A 31 2.60 -0.39 3.29
CA VAL A 31 3.70 -1.37 3.34
C VAL A 31 4.64 -1.11 4.50
N VAL A 32 4.96 0.18 4.76
CA VAL A 32 5.79 0.56 5.91
C VAL A 32 5.15 0.12 7.22
N GLN A 33 3.87 0.42 7.44
CA GLN A 33 3.22 0.04 8.70
C GLN A 33 3.07 -1.47 8.84
N TYR A 34 2.71 -2.16 7.75
CA TYR A 34 2.63 -3.62 7.72
C TYR A 34 3.99 -4.25 8.08
N ASN A 35 5.10 -3.78 7.48
CA ASN A 35 6.44 -4.31 7.78
C ASN A 35 6.86 -4.02 9.22
N LYS A 36 6.65 -2.79 9.71
CA LYS A 36 7.06 -2.38 11.06
C LYS A 36 6.27 -3.07 12.17
N THR A 37 5.07 -3.55 11.86
CA THR A 37 4.21 -4.28 12.81
C THR A 37 4.29 -5.79 12.66
N GLY A 38 5.19 -6.31 11.83
CA GLY A 38 5.35 -7.75 11.61
C GLY A 38 4.13 -8.38 10.91
N GLY A 39 3.45 -7.61 10.05
CA GLY A 39 2.28 -8.06 9.31
C GLY A 39 0.96 -7.96 10.05
N LEU A 40 0.93 -7.35 11.24
CA LEU A 40 -0.26 -7.33 12.10
C LEU A 40 -1.20 -6.16 11.80
N VAL A 41 -0.69 -5.02 11.35
CA VAL A 41 -1.50 -3.79 11.23
C VAL A 41 -1.05 -2.94 10.05
N TYR A 42 -2.00 -2.36 9.33
CA TYR A 42 -1.72 -1.26 8.44
C TYR A 42 -2.86 -0.24 8.40
N VAL A 43 -2.53 0.97 7.96
CA VAL A 43 -3.49 2.05 7.76
C VAL A 43 -3.84 2.13 6.28
N SER A 44 -5.12 2.30 5.98
CA SER A 44 -5.69 2.38 4.65
C SER A 44 -6.65 3.57 4.53
N ASP A 45 -7.37 3.64 3.41
CA ASP A 45 -8.33 4.69 3.08
C ASP A 45 -7.76 6.11 3.24
N TYR A 46 -6.55 6.32 2.70
CA TYR A 46 -5.89 7.61 2.76
C TYR A 46 -6.61 8.66 1.89
N GLN A 47 -7.53 9.39 2.52
CA GLN A 47 -8.30 10.49 1.93
C GLN A 47 -7.90 11.85 2.49
N GLY A 48 -8.38 12.91 1.85
CA GLY A 48 -8.08 14.30 2.22
C GLY A 48 -7.29 15.05 1.15
N SER A 49 -6.49 16.03 1.58
CA SER A 49 -5.82 16.99 0.71
C SER A 49 -4.36 16.62 0.43
N MET A 50 -3.63 17.53 -0.22
CA MET A 50 -2.19 17.39 -0.44
C MET A 50 -1.37 17.49 0.86
N THR A 51 -1.88 18.20 1.87
CA THR A 51 -1.12 18.53 3.09
C THR A 51 -1.69 17.89 4.35
N LEU A 52 -2.94 17.44 4.32
CA LEU A 52 -3.61 16.82 5.45
C LEU A 52 -4.42 15.62 4.98
N LEU A 53 -4.12 14.45 5.57
CA LEU A 53 -4.94 13.25 5.42
C LEU A 53 -5.92 13.18 6.59
N THR A 54 -7.13 12.71 6.32
CA THR A 54 -8.20 12.58 7.32
C THR A 54 -8.90 11.24 7.16
N ASP A 55 -9.64 10.83 8.19
CA ASP A 55 -10.53 9.66 8.20
C ASP A 55 -9.90 8.37 7.64
N PRO A 56 -8.70 7.97 8.13
CA PRO A 56 -8.10 6.72 7.69
C PRO A 56 -8.84 5.51 8.28
N GLN A 57 -8.70 4.35 7.62
CA GLN A 57 -9.16 3.07 8.17
C GLN A 57 -7.98 2.22 8.62
N ILE A 58 -7.96 1.81 9.89
CA ILE A 58 -6.97 0.86 10.42
C ILE A 58 -7.48 -0.56 10.19
N LEU A 59 -6.63 -1.44 9.66
CA LEU A 59 -6.91 -2.87 9.53
C LEU A 59 -5.90 -3.65 10.37
N THR A 60 -6.39 -4.63 11.13
CA THR A 60 -5.59 -5.45 12.03
C THR A 60 -5.83 -6.94 11.82
N HIS A 61 -4.80 -7.74 12.09
CA HIS A 61 -4.91 -9.19 12.15
C HIS A 61 -5.79 -9.63 13.34
N LEU A 62 -6.34 -10.84 13.27
CA LEU A 62 -7.15 -11.48 14.31
C LEU A 62 -6.44 -11.59 15.67
N ASP A 63 -5.11 -11.73 15.65
CA ASP A 63 -4.30 -11.83 16.87
C ASP A 63 -4.20 -10.50 17.62
N VAL A 64 -4.67 -9.40 17.02
CA VAL A 64 -4.69 -8.09 17.67
C VAL A 64 -5.98 -7.93 18.44
N GLY A 65 -5.88 -7.88 19.77
CA GLY A 65 -7.01 -7.54 20.64
C GLY A 65 -7.85 -8.70 21.12
N ASP A 66 -7.35 -9.94 21.07
CA ASP A 66 -7.99 -11.12 21.65
C ASP A 66 -9.45 -11.32 21.20
N GLY A 67 -9.74 -11.06 19.92
CA GLY A 67 -11.07 -11.18 19.34
C GLY A 67 -12.04 -10.02 19.65
N LEU A 68 -11.55 -8.93 20.24
CA LEU A 68 -12.34 -7.70 20.37
C LEU A 68 -12.49 -6.99 19.03
N SER A 69 -13.66 -6.40 18.79
CA SER A 69 -13.85 -5.49 17.66
C SER A 69 -13.07 -4.20 17.91
N LEU A 70 -11.92 -4.09 17.27
CA LEU A 70 -11.06 -2.91 17.31
C LEU A 70 -11.24 -2.07 16.04
N PHE A 71 -11.09 -0.74 16.18
CA PHE A 71 -11.02 0.21 15.06
C PHE A 71 -12.26 0.30 14.15
N GLY A 72 -13.43 -0.11 14.67
CA GLY A 72 -14.72 0.03 14.01
C GLY A 72 -14.95 -0.95 12.86
N ASP A 73 -16.14 -0.87 12.26
CA ASP A 73 -16.63 -1.87 11.29
C ASP A 73 -15.81 -1.95 9.99
N GLY A 74 -15.02 -0.91 9.69
CA GLY A 74 -14.11 -0.93 8.54
C GLY A 74 -12.83 -1.75 8.78
N ASN A 75 -12.59 -2.25 10.00
CA ASN A 75 -11.51 -3.18 10.28
C ASN A 75 -11.88 -4.58 9.76
N VAL A 76 -11.50 -4.85 8.52
CA VAL A 76 -11.77 -6.12 7.86
C VAL A 76 -10.53 -7.00 7.94
N GLU A 77 -10.53 -7.99 8.81
CA GLU A 77 -9.40 -8.91 9.06
C GLU A 77 -8.81 -9.50 7.78
N LYS A 78 -9.69 -9.91 6.85
CA LYS A 78 -9.32 -10.44 5.53
C LYS A 78 -8.44 -9.50 4.71
N GLY A 79 -8.50 -8.18 4.97
CA GLY A 79 -7.61 -7.21 4.35
C GLY A 79 -6.15 -7.37 4.76
N VAL A 80 -5.90 -7.77 6.02
CA VAL A 80 -4.55 -8.06 6.52
C VAL A 80 -4.05 -9.41 6.04
N GLU A 81 -4.90 -10.44 6.08
CA GLU A 81 -4.55 -11.79 5.58
C GLU A 81 -4.14 -11.78 4.10
N LEU A 82 -4.87 -11.02 3.27
CA LEU A 82 -4.62 -10.96 1.82
C LEU A 82 -3.69 -9.81 1.41
N PHE A 83 -3.04 -9.15 2.37
CA PHE A 83 -2.24 -7.95 2.08
C PHE A 83 -1.12 -8.26 1.08
N GLU A 84 -0.35 -9.32 1.31
CA GLU A 84 0.80 -9.69 0.46
C GLU A 84 0.36 -10.14 -0.94
N GLU A 85 -0.82 -10.78 -1.07
CA GLU A 85 -1.38 -11.19 -2.37
C GLU A 85 -1.89 -10.00 -3.18
N GLN A 86 -2.54 -9.04 -2.52
CA GLN A 86 -3.21 -7.91 -3.19
C GLN A 86 -2.29 -6.71 -3.41
N HIS A 87 -1.24 -6.56 -2.59
CA HIS A 87 -0.35 -5.42 -2.65
C HIS A 87 0.89 -5.70 -3.51
N SER A 88 0.91 -5.23 -4.76
CA SER A 88 2.10 -5.32 -5.61
C SER A 88 2.98 -4.08 -5.54
N CYS A 89 4.16 -4.21 -4.94
CA CYS A 89 5.18 -3.15 -4.91
C CYS A 89 6.05 -3.07 -6.18
N SER A 90 5.99 -4.06 -7.08
CA SER A 90 6.84 -4.16 -8.27
C SER A 90 6.84 -2.89 -9.16
N THR A 91 5.74 -2.14 -9.16
CA THR A 91 5.57 -0.91 -9.96
C THR A 91 5.64 0.37 -9.14
N ASN A 92 5.75 0.28 -7.81
CA ASN A 92 5.75 1.42 -6.90
C ASN A 92 7.15 1.66 -6.31
N LYS A 93 7.90 2.58 -6.93
CA LYS A 93 9.26 2.96 -6.51
C LYS A 93 9.39 3.41 -5.05
N TYR A 94 8.30 3.86 -4.40
CA TYR A 94 8.35 4.30 -3.01
C TYR A 94 8.37 3.12 -2.04
N CYS A 95 7.86 1.93 -2.43
CA CYS A 95 7.97 0.73 -1.59
C CYS A 95 9.44 0.38 -1.32
N GLY A 96 10.27 0.39 -2.36
CA GLY A 96 11.70 0.06 -2.25
C GLY A 96 12.57 1.23 -1.82
N TRP A 97 12.01 2.30 -1.23
CA TRP A 97 12.81 3.43 -0.83
C TRP A 97 13.71 3.05 0.35
N PRO A 98 15.05 3.09 0.23
CA PRO A 98 15.95 2.58 1.26
C PRO A 98 15.82 3.30 2.62
N GLY A 99 15.31 4.53 2.61
CA GLY A 99 15.07 5.31 3.83
C GLY A 99 14.06 4.68 4.79
N PHE A 100 13.21 3.76 4.33
CA PHE A 100 12.26 3.06 5.20
C PHE A 100 12.89 1.88 5.97
N ASN A 101 14.06 1.39 5.53
CA ASN A 101 14.78 0.27 6.14
C ASN A 101 13.84 -0.92 6.46
N MET A 102 13.25 -1.49 5.40
CA MET A 102 12.31 -2.61 5.45
C MET A 102 12.93 -3.87 4.85
N ALA A 103 12.54 -5.03 5.36
CA ALA A 103 12.80 -6.30 4.67
C ALA A 103 11.90 -6.41 3.43
N GLU A 104 12.39 -7.00 2.35
CA GLU A 104 11.55 -7.34 1.20
C GLU A 104 10.62 -8.50 1.55
N PHE A 105 9.34 -8.38 1.20
CA PHE A 105 8.37 -9.47 1.32
C PHE A 105 8.61 -10.48 0.19
N GLY A 106 8.63 -11.78 0.50
CA GLY A 106 8.71 -12.84 -0.52
C GLY A 106 10.12 -13.26 -0.96
N SER A 107 11.18 -12.89 -0.24
CA SER A 107 12.43 -13.66 -0.32
C SER A 107 12.31 -14.88 0.59
N GLU A 108 11.81 -15.99 0.05
CA GLU A 108 11.84 -17.29 0.74
C GLU A 108 13.28 -17.57 1.18
N GLY A 109 13.52 -17.39 2.47
CA GLY A 109 14.55 -18.15 3.16
C GLY A 109 14.00 -19.56 3.32
N GLU A 110 14.46 -20.46 2.45
CA GLU A 110 14.53 -21.88 2.75
C GLU A 110 15.24 -22.02 4.10
N SER A 111 14.48 -22.29 5.15
CA SER A 111 15.02 -22.72 6.43
C SER A 111 14.90 -24.24 6.45
N ASP A 112 16.00 -24.88 6.06
CA ASP A 112 16.36 -26.17 6.62
C ASP A 112 16.27 -26.08 8.14
N LEU A 113 15.30 -26.78 8.74
CA LEU A 113 15.43 -27.70 9.88
C LEU A 113 14.06 -28.24 10.31
#